data_AF-A0A0D2E0X5-F1
#
_entry.id   AF-A0A0D2E0X5-F1
#
_cell.length_a   1.000
_cell.length_b   1.000
_cell.length_c   1.000
_cell.angle_alpha   90.00
_cell.angle_beta   90.00
_cell.angle_gamma   90.00
#
_symmetry.space_group_name_H-M   'P 1'
#
loop_
_entity.id
_entity.type
_entity.pdbx_description
1 polymer ?
#
loop_
_entity_poly.entity_id
_entity_poly.type
_entity_poly.pdbx_seq_one_letter_code
_entity_poly.pdbx_strand_id
1 'polypeptide(L)'
;MACFENFPASSMGHTSPSPQSSIAAQTTNLSYEIRPSPTVFSALFINGMILGLKACSAVPALSPPASSTVPLSLQPTPTQLLTIHQPGIDRFPFSKMRDNLINMCAVIDEEEFTRDLFTMPSFNIVPGLATWDPKAWKIESYFAVKWGFLFY
;
A
#
# COMPACT_ATOMS: atom_id res chain seq x y z
N MET A 1 -23.63 0.71 -3.44
CA MET A 1 -24.23 -0.44 -2.73
C MET A 1 -23.09 -1.07 -1.97
N ALA A 2 -22.93 -0.74 -0.67
CA ALA A 2 -21.81 -1.22 0.13
C ALA A 2 -22.25 -2.48 0.89
N CYS A 3 -21.60 -3.60 0.62
CA CYS A 3 -21.73 -4.83 1.39
C CYS A 3 -20.60 -4.87 2.42
N PHE A 4 -20.92 -4.70 3.70
CA PHE A 4 -20.03 -5.11 4.78
C PHE A 4 -20.85 -5.86 5.84
N GLU A 5 -20.54 -7.14 6.00
CA GLU A 5 -21.01 -7.94 7.12
C GLU A 5 -20.10 -7.69 8.34
N ASN A 6 -20.74 -7.33 9.45
CA ASN A 6 -20.09 -7.15 10.75
C ASN A 6 -19.78 -8.50 11.40
N PHE A 7 -18.54 -8.71 11.84
CA PHE A 7 -18.21 -9.74 12.83
C PHE A 7 -17.95 -9.10 14.21
N PRO A 8 -18.49 -9.67 15.31
CA PRO A 8 -18.25 -9.17 16.65
C PRO A 8 -16.95 -9.74 17.24
N ALA A 9 -16.16 -8.89 17.89
CA ALA A 9 -14.96 -9.29 18.60
C ALA A 9 -15.30 -9.81 20.02
N SER A 10 -14.96 -11.07 20.30
CA SER A 10 -14.98 -11.62 21.67
C SER A 10 -13.60 -11.49 22.30
N SER A 11 -13.56 -10.80 23.45
CA SER A 11 -12.42 -10.63 24.33
C SER A 11 -12.23 -11.88 25.20
N MET A 12 -11.02 -12.47 25.20
CA MET A 12 -10.57 -13.32 26.30
C MET A 12 -9.19 -12.85 26.76
N GLY A 13 -9.17 -12.29 27.97
CA GLY A 13 -7.96 -11.93 28.69
C GLY A 13 -7.36 -13.16 29.35
N HIS A 14 -6.08 -13.39 29.11
CA HIS A 14 -5.24 -14.21 29.99
C HIS A 14 -3.94 -13.48 30.24
N THR A 15 -3.79 -13.03 31.49
CA THR A 15 -2.55 -12.56 32.07
C THR A 15 -1.65 -13.77 32.33
N SER A 16 -0.39 -13.70 31.92
CA SER A 16 0.66 -14.64 32.33
C SER A 16 1.94 -13.87 32.68
N PRO A 17 2.68 -14.28 33.71
CA PRO A 17 3.78 -13.49 34.28
C PRO A 17 5.09 -13.70 33.50
N SER A 18 5.85 -12.63 33.34
CA SER A 18 7.12 -12.59 32.61
C SER A 18 8.29 -13.13 33.46
N PRO A 19 9.17 -14.01 32.95
CA PRO A 19 10.48 -14.26 33.56
C PRO A 19 11.49 -13.23 33.04
N GLN A 20 12.11 -12.50 33.97
CA GLN A 20 13.26 -11.63 33.71
C GLN A 20 14.51 -12.50 33.47
N SER A 21 14.98 -12.58 32.23
CA SER A 21 16.33 -13.08 31.91
C SER A 21 17.09 -12.01 31.14
N SER A 22 18.11 -11.46 31.81
CA SER A 22 19.06 -10.50 31.29
C SER A 22 19.89 -11.11 30.15
N ILE A 23 19.65 -10.69 28.91
CA ILE A 23 20.48 -11.04 27.76
C ILE A 23 21.49 -9.92 27.56
N ALA A 24 22.76 -10.25 27.75
CA ALA A 24 23.89 -9.37 27.50
C ALA A 24 23.82 -8.85 26.04
N ALA A 25 23.97 -7.53 25.89
CA ALA A 25 23.95 -6.86 24.60
C ALA A 25 25.13 -7.32 23.74
N GLN A 26 24.91 -8.35 22.91
CA GLN A 26 25.77 -8.64 21.78
C GLN A 26 25.53 -7.57 20.71
N THR A 27 26.46 -6.64 20.60
CA THR A 27 26.53 -5.66 19.52
C THR A 27 26.91 -6.39 18.23
N THR A 28 25.92 -6.91 17.52
CA THR A 28 26.10 -7.42 16.16
C THR A 28 26.39 -6.24 15.23
N ASN A 29 27.61 -6.21 14.70
CA ASN A 29 28.07 -5.26 13.70
C ASN A 29 27.27 -5.45 12.39
N LEU A 30 26.26 -4.61 12.16
CA LEU A 30 25.31 -4.67 11.03
C LEU A 30 25.86 -4.07 9.71
N SER A 31 27.17 -4.11 9.47
CA SER A 31 27.78 -3.47 8.29
C SER A 31 27.60 -4.22 6.97
N TYR A 32 26.87 -5.33 6.97
CA TYR A 32 26.50 -6.12 5.78
C TYR A 32 24.98 -6.19 5.60
N GLU A 33 24.25 -5.16 6.03
CA GLU A 33 22.83 -5.03 5.71
C GLU A 33 22.69 -4.85 4.19
N ILE A 34 22.53 -5.97 3.47
CA ILE A 34 22.08 -6.01 2.08
C ILE A 34 20.79 -5.20 2.09
N ARG A 35 20.82 -3.92 1.67
CA ARG A 35 19.59 -3.16 1.45
C ARG A 35 18.83 -3.93 0.38
N PRO A 36 17.75 -4.65 0.74
CA PRO A 36 17.04 -5.42 -0.27
C PRO A 36 16.55 -4.42 -1.30
N SER A 37 16.69 -4.77 -2.59
CA SER A 37 16.11 -3.95 -3.64
C SER A 37 14.62 -3.77 -3.32
N PRO A 38 14.07 -2.55 -3.42
CA PRO A 38 12.69 -2.33 -3.06
C PRO A 38 11.79 -3.24 -3.90
N THR A 39 10.97 -4.04 -3.23
CA THR A 39 9.86 -4.75 -3.87
C THR A 39 8.68 -3.80 -4.03
N VAL A 40 7.74 -4.14 -4.92
CA VAL A 40 6.45 -3.45 -5.02
C VAL A 40 5.78 -3.29 -3.65
N PHE A 41 5.79 -4.32 -2.80
CA PHE A 41 5.19 -4.29 -1.45
C PHE A 41 5.90 -3.32 -0.52
N SER A 42 7.25 -3.31 -0.54
CA SER A 42 8.02 -2.35 0.25
C SER A 42 7.76 -0.91 -0.21
N ALA A 43 7.62 -0.69 -1.52
CA ALA A 43 7.32 0.63 -2.07
C ALA A 43 5.91 1.12 -1.68
N LEU A 44 4.89 0.26 -1.77
CA LEU A 44 3.53 0.55 -1.28
C LEU A 44 3.49 0.81 0.23
N PHE A 45 4.29 0.06 1.00
CA PHE A 45 4.39 0.25 2.44
C PHE A 45 4.97 1.62 2.78
N ILE A 46 6.11 1.97 2.17
CA ILE A 46 6.79 3.26 2.35
C ILE A 46 5.89 4.43 1.92
N ASN A 47 5.21 4.33 0.77
CA ASN A 47 4.29 5.37 0.31
C ASN A 47 3.14 5.58 1.31
N GLY A 48 2.60 4.51 1.89
CA GLY A 48 1.59 4.66 2.94
C GLY A 48 2.14 5.24 4.25
N MET A 49 3.40 4.98 4.60
CA MET A 49 4.03 5.67 5.73
C MET A 49 4.11 7.18 5.51
N ILE A 50 4.46 7.61 4.29
CA ILE A 50 4.48 9.04 3.91
C ILE A 50 3.08 9.66 4.04
N LEU A 51 2.04 8.91 3.70
CA LEU A 51 0.63 9.33 3.79
C LEU A 51 0.03 9.18 5.19
N GLY A 52 0.74 8.60 6.16
CA GLY A 52 0.21 8.30 7.50
C GLY A 52 -0.85 7.17 7.52
N LEU A 53 -0.87 6.30 6.51
CA LEU A 53 -1.84 5.22 6.37
C LEU A 53 -1.40 3.96 7.14
N LYS A 54 -2.33 3.40 7.91
CA LYS A 54 -2.15 2.08 8.53
C LYS A 54 -2.01 1.00 7.47
N ALA A 55 -1.10 0.04 7.68
CA ALA A 55 -0.76 -1.00 6.70
C ALA A 55 -1.98 -1.84 6.27
N CYS A 56 -2.86 -2.20 7.21
CA CYS A 56 -4.01 -3.07 7.00
C CYS A 56 -5.33 -2.38 7.37
N SER A 57 -5.56 -1.14 6.92
CA SER A 57 -6.87 -0.52 7.12
C SER A 57 -7.91 -1.25 6.28
N ALA A 58 -8.87 -1.91 6.92
CA ALA A 58 -9.96 -2.63 6.25
C ALA A 58 -11.22 -1.78 6.06
N VAL A 59 -11.22 -0.54 6.55
CA VAL A 59 -12.39 0.35 6.49
C VAL A 59 -12.22 1.32 5.32
N PRO A 60 -13.10 1.28 4.30
CA PRO A 60 -13.16 2.30 3.28
C PRO A 60 -13.36 3.69 3.87
N ALA A 61 -12.65 4.67 3.33
CA ALA A 61 -12.73 6.05 3.79
C ALA A 61 -12.47 7.02 2.64
N LEU A 62 -12.70 8.30 2.90
CA LEU A 62 -12.13 9.36 2.06
C LEU A 62 -10.65 9.53 2.40
N SER A 63 -9.84 9.89 1.40
CA SER A 63 -8.47 10.31 1.69
C SER A 63 -8.50 11.64 2.45
N PRO A 64 -7.67 11.83 3.48
CA PRO A 64 -7.51 13.13 4.11
C PRO A 64 -6.78 14.10 3.15
N PRO A 65 -6.98 15.42 3.28
CA PRO A 65 -6.12 16.39 2.62
C PRO A 65 -4.65 16.14 2.95
N ALA A 66 -3.77 16.20 1.94
CA ALA A 66 -2.34 16.03 2.14
C ALA A 66 -1.69 17.27 2.77
N SER A 67 -0.66 17.06 3.60
CA SER A 67 0.21 18.15 4.05
C SER A 67 1.13 18.61 2.92
N SER A 68 1.72 19.81 3.07
CA SER A 68 2.69 20.35 2.12
C SER A 68 3.99 19.53 1.99
N THR A 69 4.23 18.58 2.90
CA THR A 69 5.40 17.69 2.87
C THR A 69 5.17 16.43 2.04
N VAL A 70 3.94 16.13 1.64
CA VAL A 70 3.61 14.95 0.82
C VAL A 70 4.01 15.22 -0.65
N PRO A 71 4.80 14.34 -1.29
CA PRO A 71 5.16 14.46 -2.70
C PRO A 71 3.93 14.54 -3.62
N LEU A 72 3.99 15.38 -4.66
CA LEU A 72 2.86 15.66 -5.58
C LEU A 72 2.22 14.39 -6.16
N SER A 73 3.00 13.38 -6.50
CA SER A 73 2.50 12.11 -7.06
C SER A 73 1.62 11.30 -6.09
N LEU A 74 1.78 11.51 -4.79
CA LEU A 74 1.00 10.85 -3.73
C LEU A 74 -0.13 11.71 -3.17
N GLN A 75 -0.17 13.02 -3.49
CA GLN A 75 -1.28 13.85 -3.03
C GLN A 75 -2.62 13.31 -3.54
N PRO A 76 -3.70 13.41 -2.75
CA PRO A 76 -5.00 12.88 -3.12
C PRO A 76 -5.56 13.68 -4.30
N THR A 77 -6.19 12.98 -5.23
CA THR A 77 -6.97 13.57 -6.31
C THR A 77 -8.31 14.08 -5.78
N PRO A 78 -9.03 14.96 -6.52
CA PRO A 78 -10.41 15.29 -6.20
C PRO A 78 -11.31 14.06 -6.03
N THR A 79 -11.11 13.01 -6.84
CA THR A 79 -11.86 11.74 -6.75
C THR A 79 -11.69 11.11 -5.37
N GLN A 80 -10.45 11.00 -4.89
CA GLN A 80 -10.11 10.41 -3.59
C GLN A 80 -10.62 11.23 -2.39
N LEU A 81 -10.69 12.56 -2.54
CA LEU A 81 -11.25 13.45 -1.52
C LEU A 81 -12.78 13.39 -1.42
N LEU A 82 -13.45 12.97 -2.50
CA LEU A 82 -14.92 13.04 -2.62
C LEU A 82 -15.62 11.67 -2.69
N THR A 83 -14.87 10.58 -2.89
CA THR A 83 -15.41 9.23 -3.09
C THR A 83 -14.82 8.26 -2.07
N ILE A 84 -15.68 7.56 -1.30
CA ILE A 84 -15.24 6.53 -0.34
C ILE A 84 -14.64 5.35 -1.10
N HIS A 85 -13.43 4.93 -0.72
CA HIS A 85 -12.70 3.84 -1.36
C HIS A 85 -11.76 3.14 -0.38
N GLN A 86 -11.13 2.05 -0.80
CA GLN A 86 -10.15 1.33 0.01
C GLN A 86 -8.83 2.12 0.10
N PRO A 87 -8.36 2.52 1.30
CA PRO A 87 -7.16 3.37 1.46
C PRO A 87 -5.86 2.73 0.91
N GLY A 88 -5.87 1.43 0.59
CA GLY A 88 -4.77 0.78 -0.10
C GLY A 88 -4.45 1.40 -1.46
N ILE A 89 -5.48 1.91 -2.17
CA ILE A 89 -5.35 2.55 -3.49
C ILE A 89 -4.44 3.79 -3.43
N ASP A 90 -4.48 4.55 -2.33
CA ASP A 90 -3.72 5.79 -2.15
C ASP A 90 -2.21 5.61 -2.21
N ARG A 91 -1.73 4.38 -1.99
CA ARG A 91 -0.31 4.03 -1.92
C ARG A 91 0.38 4.05 -3.29
N PHE A 92 -0.38 4.06 -4.38
CA PHE A 92 0.15 4.09 -5.74
C PHE A 92 0.51 5.52 -6.18
N PRO A 93 1.71 5.75 -6.73
CA PRO A 93 2.12 7.09 -7.19
C PRO A 93 1.54 7.47 -8.56
N PHE A 94 0.36 6.95 -8.92
CA PHE A 94 -0.26 7.11 -10.23
C PHE A 94 -1.67 7.66 -10.08
N SER A 95 -1.85 8.99 -10.12
CA SER A 95 -3.16 9.63 -9.92
C SER A 95 -4.26 9.06 -10.82
N LYS A 96 -4.00 8.91 -12.12
CA LYS A 96 -4.97 8.37 -13.08
C LYS A 96 -5.38 6.92 -12.79
N MET A 97 -4.40 6.08 -12.43
CA MET A 97 -4.66 4.69 -12.03
C MET A 97 -5.51 4.61 -10.77
N ARG A 98 -5.22 5.44 -9.76
CA ARG A 98 -6.03 5.53 -8.53
C ARG A 98 -7.47 5.93 -8.85
N ASP A 99 -7.64 6.99 -9.63
CA ASP A 99 -8.96 7.46 -10.04
C ASP A 99 -9.74 6.40 -10.80
N ASN A 100 -9.09 5.68 -11.72
CA ASN A 100 -9.74 4.62 -12.48
C ASN A 100 -10.12 3.42 -11.60
N LEU A 101 -9.27 3.00 -10.65
CA LEU A 101 -9.62 1.95 -9.66
C LEU A 101 -10.86 2.35 -8.83
N ILE A 102 -10.93 3.61 -8.39
CA ILE A 102 -12.06 4.13 -7.61
C ILE A 102 -13.33 4.19 -8.46
N ASN A 103 -13.25 4.78 -9.65
CA ASN A 103 -14.41 5.01 -10.51
C ASN A 103 -14.95 3.72 -11.15
N MET A 104 -14.10 2.71 -11.35
CA MET A 104 -14.46 1.43 -11.97
C MET A 104 -14.70 0.32 -10.93
N CYS A 105 -14.85 0.65 -9.65
CA CYS A 105 -15.06 -0.34 -8.58
C CYS A 105 -16.28 -1.26 -8.75
N ALA A 106 -17.26 -0.87 -9.60
CA ALA A 106 -18.41 -1.72 -9.94
C ALA A 106 -18.14 -2.71 -11.08
N VAL A 107 -17.03 -2.54 -11.81
CA VAL A 107 -16.66 -3.33 -13.01
C VAL A 107 -15.39 -4.15 -12.76
N ILE A 108 -14.46 -3.61 -11.98
CA ILE A 108 -13.21 -4.27 -11.61
C ILE A 108 -13.41 -5.08 -10.33
N ASP A 109 -13.02 -6.34 -10.37
CA ASP A 109 -12.88 -7.15 -9.17
C ASP A 109 -11.59 -6.73 -8.43
N GLU A 110 -11.74 -6.03 -7.31
CA GLU A 110 -10.63 -5.53 -6.49
C GLU A 110 -9.81 -6.68 -5.88
N GLU A 111 -10.44 -7.81 -5.56
CA GLU A 111 -9.74 -8.99 -5.03
C GLU A 111 -8.90 -9.62 -6.14
N GLU A 112 -9.42 -9.64 -7.37
CA GLU A 112 -8.68 -10.10 -8.54
C GLU A 112 -7.44 -9.24 -8.82
N PHE A 113 -7.61 -7.92 -8.82
CA PHE A 113 -6.51 -6.97 -8.97
C PHE A 113 -5.45 -7.16 -7.88
N THR A 114 -5.89 -7.27 -6.62
CA THR A 114 -5.00 -7.45 -5.46
C THR A 114 -4.26 -8.78 -5.52
N ARG A 115 -4.94 -9.88 -5.86
CA ARG A 115 -4.32 -11.19 -6.06
C ARG A 115 -3.24 -11.12 -7.12
N ASP A 116 -3.52 -10.56 -8.29
CA ASP A 116 -2.55 -10.47 -9.39
C ASP A 116 -1.36 -9.57 -9.01
N LEU A 117 -1.60 -8.46 -8.30
CA LEU A 117 -0.56 -7.58 -7.77
C LEU A 117 0.37 -8.33 -6.79
N PHE A 118 -0.20 -9.23 -5.99
CA PHE A 118 0.49 -9.91 -4.89
C PHE A 118 1.19 -11.20 -5.32
N THR A 119 0.67 -11.87 -6.34
CA THR A 119 1.07 -13.24 -6.68
C THR A 119 1.73 -13.36 -8.05
N MET A 120 1.66 -12.32 -8.88
CA MET A 120 2.27 -12.30 -10.22
C MET A 120 3.31 -11.17 -10.33
N PRO A 121 4.26 -11.25 -11.28
CA PRO A 121 5.12 -10.12 -11.62
C PRO A 121 4.26 -8.91 -12.02
N SER A 122 4.22 -7.88 -11.17
CA SER A 122 3.36 -6.71 -11.33
C SER A 122 4.16 -5.45 -11.66
N PHE A 123 5.13 -5.11 -10.82
CA PHE A 123 6.06 -4.01 -11.03
C PHE A 123 7.47 -4.38 -10.59
N ASN A 124 8.47 -3.93 -11.35
CA ASN A 124 9.83 -3.79 -10.88
C ASN A 124 10.05 -2.37 -10.35
N ILE A 125 10.63 -2.25 -9.17
CA ILE A 125 11.03 -0.96 -8.61
C ILE A 125 12.50 -0.72 -8.92
N VAL A 126 12.79 0.38 -9.63
CA VAL A 126 14.14 0.80 -9.99
C VAL A 126 14.90 1.18 -8.72
N PRO A 127 16.00 0.50 -8.38
CA PRO A 127 16.81 0.85 -7.21
C PRO A 127 17.36 2.28 -7.32
N GLY A 128 17.40 2.99 -6.19
CA GLY A 128 17.95 4.36 -6.10
C GLY A 128 16.96 5.48 -6.42
N LEU A 129 15.78 5.17 -6.97
CA LEU A 129 14.69 6.15 -7.11
C LEU A 129 13.74 6.07 -5.91
N ALA A 130 13.08 7.19 -5.61
CA ALA A 130 12.12 7.25 -4.51
C ALA A 130 10.84 6.47 -4.85
N THR A 131 10.22 5.83 -3.86
CA THR A 131 9.02 4.99 -4.03
C THR A 131 7.79 5.77 -4.48
N TRP A 132 7.77 7.08 -4.22
CA TRP A 132 6.73 7.99 -4.70
C TRP A 132 6.96 8.45 -6.14
N ASP A 133 8.15 8.24 -6.73
CA ASP A 133 8.45 8.69 -8.10
C ASP A 133 7.82 7.71 -9.10
N PRO A 134 6.85 8.12 -9.94
CA PRO A 134 6.28 7.24 -10.95
C PRO A 134 7.33 6.58 -11.85
N LYS A 135 8.48 7.23 -12.09
CA LYS A 135 9.57 6.69 -12.92
C LYS A 135 10.28 5.50 -12.27
N ALA A 136 10.20 5.37 -10.95
CA ALA A 136 10.73 4.24 -10.20
C ALA A 136 9.97 2.93 -10.48
N TRP A 137 8.76 2.99 -11.02
CA TRP A 137 7.89 1.84 -11.20
C TRP A 137 7.87 1.42 -12.67
N LYS A 138 8.33 0.19 -12.95
CA LYS A 138 8.24 -0.43 -14.28
C LYS A 138 7.20 -1.52 -14.24
N ILE A 139 6.08 -1.29 -14.91
CA ILE A 139 5.01 -2.28 -15.01
C ILE A 139 5.51 -3.50 -15.78
N GLU A 140 5.23 -4.68 -15.25
CA GLU A 140 5.57 -5.96 -15.89
C GLU A 140 4.61 -6.27 -17.04
N SER A 141 5.11 -6.93 -18.08
CA SER A 141 4.34 -7.18 -19.31
C SER A 141 3.02 -7.92 -19.05
N TYR A 142 3.05 -8.97 -18.23
CA TYR A 142 1.87 -9.74 -17.86
C TYR A 142 0.80 -8.87 -17.17
N PHE A 143 1.23 -8.03 -16.21
CA PHE A 143 0.34 -7.14 -15.48
C PHE A 143 -0.20 -6.01 -16.36
N ALA A 144 0.64 -5.46 -17.25
CA ALA A 144 0.24 -4.43 -18.21
C ALA A 144 -0.81 -4.91 -19.20
N VAL A 145 -0.75 -6.15 -19.68
CA VAL A 145 -1.76 -6.70 -20.60
C VAL A 145 -3.15 -6.71 -19.97
N LYS A 146 -3.26 -7.04 -18.69
CA LYS A 146 -4.54 -7.14 -17.99
C LYS A 146 -5.01 -5.82 -17.39
N TRP A 147 -4.11 -5.10 -16.72
CA TRP A 147 -4.43 -3.93 -15.90
C TRP A 147 -3.90 -2.61 -16.47
N GLY A 148 -3.17 -2.64 -17.59
CA GLY A 148 -2.56 -1.44 -18.18
C GLY A 148 -3.56 -0.38 -18.63
N PHE A 149 -4.81 -0.76 -18.91
CA PHE A 149 -5.88 0.20 -19.24
C PHE A 149 -6.15 1.19 -18.09
N LEU A 150 -5.83 0.84 -16.83
CA LEU A 150 -5.99 1.74 -15.69
C LEU A 150 -5.11 2.98 -15.77
N PHE A 151 -4.06 2.99 -16.59
CA PHE A 151 -3.12 4.10 -16.69
C PHE A 151 -3.56 5.20 -17.68
N TYR A 152 -4.69 5.01 -18.37
CA TYR A 152 -5.22 5.90 -19.42
C TYR A 152 -6.66 6.35 -19.10
#